data_AF-A0A4S0Q0R0-F1
#
_entry.id   AF-A0A4S0Q0R0-F1
#
_cell.length_a   1.000
_cell.length_b   1.000
_cell.length_c   1.000
_cell.angle_alpha   90.00
_cell.angle_beta   90.00
_cell.angle_gamma   90.00
#
_symmetry.space_group_name_H-M   'P 1'
#
loop_
_entity.id
_entity.type
_entity.pdbx_description
1 polymer ?
#
loop_
_entity_poly.entity_id
_entity_poly.type
_entity_poly.pdbx_seq_one_letter_code
_entity_poly.pdbx_strand_id
1 'polypeptide(L)'
;MLELYRHRYLGWNVKHFHEHLLRDHDFSWGYTFIKTQLHAAGLVERAKRRGAHRRKRERKPCEGMMLHQDGSRHQWLASGPMLDLIVTMDDAT
;
A
#
# COMPACT_ATOMS: atom_id res chain seq x y z
N MET A 1 26.53 0.64 -13.94
CA MET A 1 25.33 0.44 -13.11
C MET A 1 24.46 -0.75 -13.57
N LEU A 2 23.94 -0.77 -14.81
CA LEU A 2 23.07 -1.87 -15.28
C LEU A 2 23.77 -3.24 -15.30
N GLU A 3 25.01 -3.29 -15.78
CA GLU A 3 25.84 -4.51 -15.75
C GLU A 3 26.13 -4.94 -14.31
N LEU A 4 26.47 -3.99 -13.44
CA LEU A 4 26.69 -4.24 -12.02
C LEU A 4 25.45 -4.87 -11.37
N TYR A 5 24.26 -4.35 -11.67
CA TYR A 5 23.01 -4.96 -11.23
C TYR A 5 22.86 -6.38 -11.80
N ARG A 6 23.01 -6.56 -13.11
CA ARG A 6 22.86 -7.86 -13.79
C ARG A 6 23.79 -8.94 -13.24
N HIS A 7 25.04 -8.60 -12.95
CA HIS A 7 26.06 -9.58 -12.58
C HIS A 7 26.22 -9.78 -11.07
N ARG A 8 25.91 -8.77 -10.25
CA ARG A 8 26.23 -8.80 -8.81
C ARG A 8 25.02 -8.61 -7.90
N TYR A 9 23.96 -7.96 -8.37
CA TYR A 9 22.81 -7.60 -7.53
C TYR A 9 21.46 -7.98 -8.17
N LEU A 10 21.46 -8.99 -9.04
CA LEU A 10 20.25 -9.41 -9.72
C LEU A 10 19.22 -9.87 -8.68
N GLY A 11 17.98 -9.38 -8.81
CA GLY A 11 16.90 -9.68 -7.87
C GLY A 11 16.87 -8.79 -6.63
N TRP A 12 17.85 -7.91 -6.42
CA TRP A 12 17.80 -6.95 -5.32
C TRP A 12 16.67 -5.93 -5.51
N ASN A 13 16.08 -5.51 -4.39
CA ASN A 13 15.17 -4.38 -4.40
C ASN A 13 15.88 -3.11 -4.90
N VAL A 14 15.24 -2.36 -5.80
CA VAL A 14 15.82 -1.15 -6.40
C VAL A 14 16.25 -0.12 -5.36
N LYS A 15 15.49 0.03 -4.26
CA LYS A 15 15.85 0.94 -3.17
C LYS A 15 17.15 0.50 -2.50
N HIS A 16 17.26 -0.78 -2.19
CA HIS A 16 18.45 -1.33 -1.54
C HIS A 16 19.68 -1.22 -2.44
N PHE A 17 19.51 -1.49 -3.74
CA PHE A 17 20.57 -1.30 -4.72
C PHE A 17 20.98 0.18 -4.86
N HIS A 18 20.02 1.11 -4.83
CA HIS A 18 20.32 2.55 -4.85
C HIS A 18 21.14 2.98 -3.63
N GLU A 19 20.73 2.60 -2.41
CA GLU A 19 21.49 2.87 -1.18
C GLU A 19 22.92 2.33 -1.27
N HIS A 20 23.08 1.12 -1.84
CA HIS A 20 24.39 0.50 -2.02
C HIS A 20 25.26 1.22 -3.07
N LEU A 21 24.65 1.70 -4.16
CA LEU A 21 25.36 2.49 -5.17
C LEU A 21 25.89 3.81 -4.60
N LEU A 22 25.10 4.49 -3.78
CA LEU A 22 25.52 5.74 -3.12
C LEU A 22 26.66 5.51 -2.13
N ARG A 23 26.62 4.37 -1.41
CA ARG A 23 27.60 4.06 -0.36
C ARG A 23 28.93 3.54 -0.91
N ASP A 24 28.87 2.62 -1.89
CA ASP A 24 30.02 1.77 -2.22
C ASP A 24 30.52 1.94 -3.67
N HIS A 25 29.81 2.67 -4.53
CA HIS A 25 30.12 2.76 -5.97
C HIS A 25 30.25 4.20 -6.51
N ASP A 26 30.48 5.18 -5.62
CA ASP A 26 30.64 6.61 -5.95
C ASP A 26 29.59 7.13 -6.96
N PHE A 27 28.34 6.70 -6.75
CA PHE A 27 27.24 7.01 -7.65
C PHE A 27 26.43 8.17 -7.10
N SER A 28 26.10 9.16 -7.93
CA SER A 28 25.44 10.40 -7.48
C SER A 28 24.03 10.63 -8.04
N TRP A 29 23.51 9.69 -8.84
CA TRP A 29 22.18 9.84 -9.42
C TRP A 29 21.07 9.42 -8.44
N GLY A 30 19.94 10.13 -8.51
CA GLY A 30 18.79 9.86 -7.68
C GLY A 30 18.11 8.52 -7.96
N TYR A 31 17.36 8.04 -6.97
CA TYR A 31 16.59 6.80 -7.02
C TYR A 31 15.73 6.66 -8.29
N THR A 32 15.02 7.72 -8.68
CA THR A 32 14.10 7.71 -9.84
C THR A 32 14.82 7.42 -11.15
N PHE A 33 16.04 7.95 -11.34
CA PHE A 33 16.86 7.67 -12.51
C PHE A 33 17.21 6.19 -12.57
N ILE A 34 17.75 5.64 -11.47
CA ILE A 34 18.17 4.24 -11.39
C ILE A 34 16.99 3.30 -11.64
N LYS A 35 15.86 3.57 -10.98
CA LYS A 35 14.63 2.79 -11.16
C LYS A 35 14.16 2.80 -12.61
N THR A 36 14.17 3.97 -13.26
CA THR A 36 13.78 4.10 -14.67
C THR A 36 14.70 3.30 -15.58
N GLN A 37 16.02 3.41 -15.39
CA GLN A 37 17.00 2.67 -16.18
C GLN A 37 16.88 1.15 -16.01
N LEU A 38 16.70 0.66 -14.77
CA LEU A 38 16.52 -0.78 -14.50
C LEU A 38 15.24 -1.34 -15.11
N HIS A 39 14.13 -0.57 -15.08
CA HIS A 39 12.90 -0.96 -15.77
C HIS A 39 13.05 -0.94 -17.29
N ALA A 40 13.70 0.09 -17.86
CA ALA A 40 13.92 0.19 -19.30
C ALA A 40 14.80 -0.95 -19.82
N ALA A 41 15.78 -1.38 -19.02
CA ALA A 41 16.65 -2.51 -19.31
C ALA A 41 16.02 -3.89 -19.04
N GLY A 42 14.77 -3.96 -18.57
CA GLY A 42 14.09 -5.22 -18.23
C GLY A 42 14.71 -5.99 -17.06
N LEU A 43 15.59 -5.35 -16.28
CA LEU A 43 16.29 -5.99 -15.16
C LEU A 43 15.43 -6.05 -13.89
N VAL A 44 14.41 -5.20 -13.80
CA VAL A 44 13.43 -5.20 -12.71
C VAL A 44 12.03 -5.10 -13.30
N GLU A 45 11.17 -6.03 -12.91
CA GLU A 45 9.77 -6.01 -13.31
C GLU A 45 9.01 -4.86 -12.64
N ARG A 46 8.10 -4.24 -13.40
CA ARG A 46 7.18 -3.26 -12.84
C ARG A 46 6.13 -3.99 -12.01
N ALA A 47 6.07 -3.68 -10.72
CA ALA A 47 5.00 -4.18 -9.87
C ALA A 47 3.63 -3.77 -10.44
N LYS A 48 2.67 -4.68 -10.39
CA LYS A 48 1.29 -4.39 -10.78
C LYS A 48 0.78 -3.21 -9.95
N ARG A 49 0.12 -2.27 -10.63
CA ARG A 49 -0.51 -1.12 -9.95
C ARG A 49 -1.47 -1.66 -8.89
N ARG A 50 -1.30 -1.21 -7.64
CA ARG A 50 -2.26 -1.52 -6.56
C ARG A 50 -3.65 -1.04 -6.98
N GLY A 51 -4.68 -1.78 -6.60
CA GLY A 51 -6.06 -1.38 -6.83
C GLY A 51 -6.32 0.03 -6.29
N ALA A 52 -7.29 0.72 -6.88
CA ALA A 52 -7.65 2.06 -6.43
C ALA A 52 -7.96 2.05 -4.92
N HIS A 53 -7.49 3.07 -4.20
CA HIS A 53 -7.85 3.26 -2.81
C HIS A 53 -9.36 3.53 -2.71
N ARG A 54 -10.03 2.95 -1.69
CA ARG A 54 -11.50 3.02 -1.48
C ARG A 54 -12.33 2.50 -2.66
N ARG A 55 -12.26 1.19 -2.93
CA ARG A 55 -13.15 0.55 -3.92
C ARG A 55 -14.55 0.42 -3.33
N LYS A 56 -15.56 0.93 -4.05
CA LYS A 56 -16.96 0.65 -3.72
C LYS A 56 -17.26 -0.80 -4.10
N ARG A 57 -17.78 -1.57 -3.15
CA ARG A 57 -18.30 -2.92 -3.38
C ARG A 57 -19.77 -2.82 -3.78
N GLU A 58 -20.27 -3.77 -4.56
CA GLU A 58 -21.71 -3.95 -4.74
C GLU A 58 -22.38 -4.37 -3.42
N ARG A 59 -23.62 -3.89 -3.23
CA ARG A 59 -24.45 -4.26 -2.07
C ARG A 59 -24.90 -5.71 -2.20
N LYS A 60 -25.11 -6.39 -1.09
CA LYS A 60 -25.73 -7.73 -1.07
C LYS A 60 -27.21 -7.66 -1.47
N PRO A 61 -27.74 -8.69 -2.15
CA PRO A 61 -29.08 -8.63 -2.75
C PRO A 61 -30.22 -8.81 -1.73
N CYS A 62 -29.96 -9.33 -0.54
CA CYS A 62 -30.98 -9.61 0.47
C CYS A 62 -30.54 -9.15 1.85
N GLU A 63 -31.52 -8.76 2.66
CA GLU A 63 -31.35 -8.41 4.07
C GLU A 63 -30.73 -9.58 4.85
N GLY A 64 -29.86 -9.26 5.81
CA GLY A 64 -29.18 -10.21 6.68
C GLY A 64 -27.94 -10.87 6.06
N MET A 65 -27.69 -10.69 4.76
CA MET A 65 -26.51 -11.30 4.10
C MET A 65 -25.20 -10.63 4.47
N MET A 66 -25.24 -9.36 4.91
CA MET A 66 -24.08 -8.66 5.42
C MET A 66 -24.49 -7.52 6.35
N LEU A 67 -24.05 -7.63 7.60
CA LEU A 67 -24.20 -6.59 8.59
C LEU A 67 -22.89 -5.81 8.72
N HIS A 68 -22.98 -4.49 8.64
CA HIS A 68 -21.92 -3.58 9.00
C HIS A 68 -22.13 -3.11 10.43
N GLN A 69 -21.15 -3.37 11.30
CA GLN A 69 -21.14 -2.85 12.65
C GLN A 69 -20.02 -1.82 12.78
N ASP A 70 -20.36 -0.62 13.21
CA ASP A 70 -19.41 0.44 13.50
C ASP A 70 -19.59 0.97 14.91
N GLY A 71 -18.49 1.36 15.54
CA GLY A 71 -18.43 1.84 16.91
C GLY A 71 -18.04 3.31 16.96
N SER A 72 -18.90 4.14 17.52
CA SER A 72 -18.65 5.57 17.71
C SER A 72 -18.45 5.90 19.19
N ARG A 73 -17.20 6.10 19.58
CA ARG A 73 -16.82 6.43 20.96
C ARG A 73 -17.13 7.87 21.30
N HIS A 74 -18.00 8.11 22.28
CA HIS A 74 -18.32 9.45 22.75
C HIS A 74 -18.85 9.44 24.21
N GLN A 75 -18.89 10.60 24.85
CA GLN A 75 -19.54 10.75 26.15
C GLN A 75 -21.04 10.96 25.97
N TRP A 76 -21.72 9.90 25.52
CA TRP A 76 -23.15 9.94 25.18
C TRP A 76 -24.06 10.33 26.35
N LEU A 77 -23.62 10.11 27.59
CA LEU A 77 -24.34 10.47 28.81
C LEU A 77 -23.64 11.64 29.48
N ALA A 78 -24.38 12.72 29.78
CA ALA A 78 -23.85 13.99 30.28
C ALA A 78 -22.94 13.88 31.52
N SER A 79 -23.19 12.90 32.39
CA SER A 79 -22.39 12.59 33.58
C SER A 79 -21.91 11.14 33.62
N GLY A 80 -21.86 10.47 32.46
CA GLY A 80 -21.41 9.09 32.35
C GLY A 80 -19.99 8.94 31.79
N PRO A 81 -19.47 7.69 31.75
CA PRO A 81 -18.18 7.40 31.14
C PRO A 81 -18.24 7.59 29.62
N MET A 82 -17.08 7.57 28.96
CA MET A 82 -17.01 7.39 27.50
C MET A 82 -17.63 6.04 27.13
N LEU A 83 -18.59 6.06 26.22
CA LEU A 83 -19.30 4.88 25.74
C LEU A 83 -19.16 4.76 24.22
N ASP A 84 -19.25 3.53 23.71
CA ASP A 84 -19.30 3.27 22.29
C ASP A 84 -20.75 3.09 21.85
N LEU A 85 -21.22 3.92 20.92
CA LEU A 85 -22.48 3.66 20.22
C LEU A 85 -22.17 2.65 19.12
N ILE A 86 -22.70 1.44 19.25
CA ILE A 86 -22.57 0.41 18.23
C ILE A 86 -23.77 0.51 17.29
N VAL A 87 -23.51 0.94 16.06
CA VAL A 87 -24.52 0.97 15.00
C VAL A 87 -24.39 -0.30 14.19
N THR A 88 -25.50 -0.99 13.98
CA THR A 88 -25.60 -2.13 13.06
C THR A 88 -26.47 -1.72 11.88
N MET A 89 -25.92 -1.79 10.67
CA MET A 89 -26.63 -1.54 9.42
C MET A 89 -26.56 -2.78 8.54
N ASP A 90 -27.66 -3.10 7.86
CA ASP A 90 -27.62 -4.11 6.81
C ASP A 90 -27.15 -3.48 5.50
N ASP A 91 -26.35 -4.21 4.72
CA ASP A 91 -25.79 -3.73 3.46
C ASP A 91 -26.84 -3.62 2.33
N ALA A 92 -27.96 -4.34 2.42
CA ALA A 92 -29.02 -4.34 1.41
C ALA A 92 -30.02 -3.17 1.57
N THR A 93 -30.17 -2.62 2.78
CA THR A 93 -31.05 -1.47 3.09
C THR A 93 -30.24 -0.18 3.24
#